data_AF-A0A2V6IDP5-F1
#
_entry.id   AF-A0A2V6IDP5-F1
#
_cell.length_a   1.000
_cell.length_b   1.000
_cell.length_c   1.000
_cell.angle_alpha   90.00
_cell.angle_beta   90.00
_cell.angle_gamma   90.00
#
_symmetry.space_group_name_H-M   'P 1'
#
loop_
_entity.id
_entity.type
_entity.pdbx_description
1 polymer ?
#
loop_
_entity_poly.entity_id
_entity_poly.type
_entity_poly.pdbx_seq_one_letter_code
_entity_poly.pdbx_strand_id
1 'polypeptide(L)'
;SPFDCWLILRGMRTLPWRMRAHSQNAAKVAEFLAAHPKAERVHYPGLQAHPGHKIAQKQMSMFGGMLSFEVKGGRDPAMKVTASTKIFTRATSLGGVESLIEHRASIEGPGTTSPEGLIRLSIGL
;
A
#
# COMPACT_ATOMS: atom_id res chain seq x y z
N SER A 1 3.87 -27.38 1.98
CA SER A 1 4.62 -28.56 1.50
C SER A 1 6.13 -28.30 1.63
N PRO A 2 7.02 -29.32 1.53
CA PRO A 2 8.47 -29.09 1.53
C PRO A 2 8.94 -28.12 0.44
N PHE A 3 8.27 -28.12 -0.72
CA PHE A 3 8.55 -27.20 -1.82
C PHE A 3 8.23 -25.74 -1.45
N ASP A 4 7.12 -25.49 -0.77
CA ASP A 4 6.75 -24.13 -0.30
C ASP A 4 7.76 -23.60 0.73
N CYS A 5 8.24 -24.47 1.63
CA CYS A 5 9.29 -24.11 2.59
C CYS A 5 10.57 -23.67 1.88
N TRP A 6 10.96 -24.37 0.81
CA TRP A 6 12.10 -23.99 -0.01
C TRP A 6 11.90 -22.64 -0.72
N LEU A 7 10.70 -22.37 -1.25
CA LEU A 7 10.37 -21.07 -1.86
C LEU A 7 10.46 -19.91 -0.85
N ILE A 8 9.99 -20.12 0.38
CA ILE A 8 10.12 -19.13 1.47
C ILE A 8 11.60 -18.88 1.77
N LEU A 9 12.40 -19.93 2.00
CA LEU A 9 13.84 -19.80 2.27
C LEU A 9 14.57 -19.08 1.13
N ARG A 10 14.21 -19.36 -0.12
CA ARG A 10 14.74 -18.65 -1.29
C ARG A 10 14.41 -17.15 -1.24
N GLY A 11 13.16 -16.80 -0.93
CA GLY A 11 12.71 -15.40 -0.83
C GLY A 11 13.29 -14.63 0.36
N MET A 12 13.54 -15.31 1.49
CA MET A 12 14.11 -14.70 2.70
C MET A 12 15.49 -14.10 2.48
N ARG A 13 16.31 -14.69 1.59
CA ARG A 13 17.68 -14.22 1.31
C ARG A 13 17.74 -12.78 0.79
N THR A 14 16.69 -12.31 0.12
CA THR A 14 16.61 -10.94 -0.41
C THR A 14 15.70 -10.03 0.39
N LEU A 15 15.10 -10.51 1.48
CA LEU A 15 14.14 -9.76 2.28
C LEU A 15 14.68 -8.40 2.77
N PRO A 16 15.91 -8.28 3.31
CA PRO A 16 16.42 -6.99 3.78
C PRO A 16 16.49 -5.92 2.68
N TRP A 17 16.89 -6.31 1.47
CA TRP A 17 16.98 -5.42 0.32
C TRP A 17 15.62 -5.03 -0.22
N ARG A 18 14.71 -6.02 -0.34
CA ARG A 18 13.34 -5.78 -0.78
C ARG A 18 12.59 -4.85 0.17
N MET A 19 12.67 -5.08 1.48
CA MET A 19 12.00 -4.22 2.46
C MET A 19 12.53 -2.79 2.46
N ARG A 20 13.82 -2.59 2.17
CA ARG A 20 14.40 -1.26 1.97
C ARG A 20 13.80 -0.58 0.74
N ALA A 21 13.81 -1.24 -0.41
CA ALA A 21 13.25 -0.70 -1.65
C ALA A 21 11.76 -0.38 -1.51
N HIS A 22 10.96 -1.34 -0.99
CA HIS A 22 9.54 -1.14 -0.70
C HIS A 22 9.29 0.08 0.17
N SER A 23 10.04 0.23 1.27
CA SER A 23 9.85 1.36 2.19
C SER A 23 10.23 2.70 1.56
N GLN A 24 11.34 2.73 0.81
CA GLN A 24 11.79 3.94 0.13
C GLN A 24 10.83 4.37 -0.99
N ASN A 25 10.32 3.43 -1.77
CA ASN A 25 9.34 3.70 -2.81
C ASN A 25 8.00 4.13 -2.21
N ALA A 26 7.54 3.47 -1.15
CA ALA A 26 6.29 3.80 -0.48
C ALA A 26 6.33 5.19 0.14
N ALA A 27 7.45 5.62 0.72
CA ALA A 27 7.62 6.98 1.22
C ALA A 27 7.43 8.02 0.09
N LYS A 28 8.07 7.82 -1.05
CA LYS A 28 7.93 8.72 -2.22
C LYS A 28 6.50 8.77 -2.75
N VAL A 29 5.84 7.62 -2.85
CA VAL A 29 4.44 7.54 -3.30
C VAL A 29 3.50 8.20 -2.28
N ALA A 30 3.73 7.99 -0.98
CA ALA A 30 2.94 8.62 0.08
C ALA A 30 3.07 10.14 0.07
N GLU A 31 4.29 10.67 -0.07
CA GLU A 31 4.55 12.11 -0.19
C GLU A 31 3.88 12.72 -1.42
N PHE A 32 4.02 12.06 -2.58
CA PHE A 32 3.33 12.47 -3.80
C PHE A 32 1.80 12.54 -3.61
N LEU A 33 1.22 11.48 -3.03
CA LEU A 33 -0.23 11.43 -2.79
C LEU A 33 -0.67 12.47 -1.76
N ALA A 34 0.13 12.72 -0.72
CA ALA A 34 -0.18 13.70 0.33
C ALA A 34 -0.25 15.13 -0.23
N ALA A 35 0.50 15.43 -1.29
CA ALA A 35 0.46 16.70 -2.00
C ALA A 35 -0.60 16.76 -3.12
N HIS A 36 -1.23 15.63 -3.49
CA HIS A 36 -2.10 15.56 -4.66
C HIS A 36 -3.52 16.08 -4.34
N PRO A 37 -4.07 17.06 -5.11
CA PRO A 37 -5.32 17.74 -4.76
C PRO A 37 -6.57 16.84 -4.78
N LYS A 38 -6.51 15.68 -5.46
CA LYS A 38 -7.59 14.69 -5.48
C LYS A 38 -7.46 13.59 -4.43
N ALA A 39 -6.36 13.53 -3.69
CA ALA A 39 -6.27 12.69 -2.50
C ALA A 39 -6.90 13.46 -1.33
N GLU A 40 -7.85 12.83 -0.65
CA GLU A 40 -8.51 13.38 0.53
C GLU A 40 -7.69 13.12 1.78
N ARG A 41 -7.17 11.91 1.90
CA ARG A 41 -6.37 11.46 3.04
C ARG A 41 -5.37 10.40 2.61
N VAL A 42 -4.18 10.41 3.20
CA VAL A 42 -3.15 9.38 2.99
C VAL A 42 -2.80 8.73 4.31
N HIS A 43 -2.81 7.40 4.32
CA HIS A 43 -2.52 6.55 5.46
C HIS A 43 -1.19 5.84 5.23
N TYR A 44 -0.12 6.46 5.74
CA TYR A 44 1.21 5.87 5.72
C TYR A 44 1.95 6.20 7.03
N PRO A 45 2.47 5.20 7.77
CA PRO A 45 3.12 5.44 9.06
C PRO A 45 4.32 6.41 9.00
N GLY A 46 4.96 6.53 7.83
CA GLY A 46 6.10 7.44 7.62
C GLY A 46 5.73 8.90 7.45
N LEU A 47 4.47 9.25 7.22
CA LEU A 47 4.03 10.65 7.14
C LEU A 47 3.94 11.26 8.54
N GLN A 48 4.49 12.46 8.73
CA GLN A 48 4.42 13.16 10.03
C GLN A 48 2.98 13.42 10.49
N ALA A 49 2.05 13.63 9.55
CA ALA A 49 0.63 13.83 9.82
C ALA A 49 -0.09 12.53 10.23
N HIS A 50 0.55 11.36 10.12
CA HIS A 50 -0.07 10.11 10.52
C HIS A 50 -0.22 10.06 12.06
N PRO A 51 -1.42 9.76 12.61
CA PRO A 51 -1.64 9.79 14.06
C PRO A 51 -0.68 8.91 14.87
N GLY A 52 -0.30 7.76 14.29
CA GLY A 52 0.65 6.82 14.89
C GLY A 52 2.14 7.06 14.57
N HIS A 53 2.51 8.17 13.90
CA HIS A 53 3.87 8.38 13.38
C HIS A 53 4.95 8.26 14.48
N LYS A 54 4.75 8.91 15.63
CA LYS A 54 5.69 8.85 16.75
C LYS A 54 5.88 7.43 17.31
N ILE A 55 4.82 6.61 17.29
CA ILE A 55 4.89 5.22 17.73
C ILE A 55 5.63 4.39 16.68
N ALA A 56 5.28 4.57 15.40
CA ALA A 56 5.95 3.91 14.29
C ALA A 56 7.47 4.18 14.28
N GLN A 57 7.87 5.45 14.46
CA GLN A 57 9.28 5.84 14.53
C GLN A 57 10.03 5.16 15.69
N LYS A 58 9.37 4.93 16.83
CA LYS A 58 9.98 4.28 18.00
C LYS A 58 10.18 2.77 17.81
N GLN A 59 9.28 2.10 17.08
CA GLN A 59 9.24 0.63 17.01
C GLN A 59 9.62 0.04 15.65
N MET A 60 9.69 0.85 14.58
CA MET A 60 9.95 0.39 13.22
C MET A 60 11.25 1.01 12.69
N SER A 61 12.13 0.20 12.09
CA SER A 61 13.35 0.71 11.43
C SER A 61 13.05 1.48 10.13
N MET A 62 11.94 1.14 9.46
CA MET A 62 11.39 1.79 8.27
C MET A 62 9.87 1.58 8.26
N PHE A 63 9.14 2.36 7.47
CA PHE A 63 7.67 2.42 7.55
C PHE A 63 6.91 1.43 6.65
N GLY A 64 7.63 0.53 5.95
CA GLY A 64 7.06 -0.55 5.15
C GLY A 64 6.59 -0.12 3.76
N GLY A 65 6.20 -1.12 2.96
CA GLY A 65 5.76 -0.97 1.57
C GLY A 65 4.24 -0.83 1.37
N MET A 66 3.47 -0.77 2.46
CA MET A 66 2.02 -0.69 2.41
C MET A 66 1.58 0.74 2.72
N LEU A 67 0.66 1.26 1.90
CA LEU A 67 -0.04 2.51 2.19
C LEU A 67 -1.46 2.45 1.62
N SER A 68 -2.34 3.29 2.14
CA SER A 68 -3.65 3.51 1.54
C SER A 68 -3.94 5.00 1.43
N PHE A 69 -4.86 5.37 0.56
CA PHE A 69 -5.33 6.74 0.43
C PHE A 69 -6.80 6.77 0.03
N GLU A 70 -7.47 7.84 0.41
CA GLU A 70 -8.87 8.08 0.10
C GLU A 70 -8.97 9.07 -1.06
N VAL A 71 -9.75 8.72 -2.09
CA VAL A 71 -9.96 9.57 -3.27
C VAL A 71 -11.16 10.48 -3.03
N LYS A 72 -10.98 11.78 -3.28
CA LYS A 72 -12.09 12.75 -3.22
C LYS A 72 -13.21 12.36 -4.18
N GLY A 73 -14.45 12.43 -3.70
CA GLY A 73 -15.63 12.02 -4.45
C GLY A 73 -15.98 10.53 -4.32
N GLY A 74 -15.27 9.77 -3.49
CA GLY A 74 -15.67 8.44 -3.05
C GLY A 74 -15.48 7.35 -4.12
N ARG A 75 -16.47 6.46 -4.20
CA ARG A 75 -16.40 5.17 -4.90
C ARG A 75 -16.00 5.25 -6.36
N ASP A 76 -16.75 6.01 -7.17
CA ASP A 76 -16.57 5.98 -8.62
C ASP A 76 -15.21 6.56 -9.05
N PRO A 77 -14.75 7.71 -8.49
CA PRO A 77 -13.38 8.17 -8.70
C PRO A 77 -12.33 7.16 -8.25
N ALA A 78 -12.51 6.52 -7.09
CA ALA A 78 -11.57 5.51 -6.59
C ALA A 78 -11.48 4.31 -7.54
N MET A 79 -12.62 3.76 -7.96
CA MET A 79 -12.66 2.68 -8.94
C MET A 79 -12.00 3.07 -10.26
N LYS A 80 -12.22 4.29 -10.75
CA LYS A 80 -11.57 4.80 -11.97
C LYS A 80 -10.04 4.87 -11.83
N VAL A 81 -9.52 5.33 -10.68
CA VAL A 81 -8.07 5.31 -10.41
C VAL A 81 -7.55 3.88 -10.45
N THR A 82 -8.16 2.95 -9.71
CA THR A 82 -7.71 1.55 -9.68
C THR A 82 -7.75 0.86 -11.05
N ALA A 83 -8.68 1.25 -11.94
CA ALA A 83 -8.80 0.69 -13.28
C ALA A 83 -7.87 1.33 -14.34
N SER A 84 -7.25 2.48 -14.03
CA SER A 84 -6.47 3.25 -15.01
C SER A 84 -4.95 3.12 -14.86
N THR A 85 -4.48 2.42 -13.82
CA THR A 85 -3.04 2.19 -13.63
C THR A 85 -2.47 1.23 -14.67
N LYS A 86 -1.27 1.53 -15.18
CA LYS A 86 -0.55 0.68 -16.15
C LYS A 86 0.55 -0.17 -15.52
N ILE A 87 1.11 0.28 -14.40
CA ILE A 87 2.19 -0.41 -13.67
C ILE A 87 1.62 -1.24 -12.52
N PHE A 88 0.65 -0.70 -11.79
CA PHE A 88 0.00 -1.43 -10.71
C PHE A 88 -0.94 -2.49 -11.26
N THR A 89 -0.79 -3.72 -10.76
CA THR A 89 -1.69 -4.83 -11.06
C THR A 89 -2.86 -4.81 -10.07
N ARG A 90 -4.08 -4.98 -10.56
CA ARG A 90 -5.27 -5.09 -9.68
C ARG A 90 -5.33 -6.49 -9.06
N ALA A 91 -4.92 -6.61 -7.80
CA ALA A 91 -4.94 -7.87 -7.05
C ALA A 91 -4.96 -7.64 -5.53
N THR A 92 -5.44 -8.63 -4.79
CA THR A 92 -5.65 -8.55 -3.34
C THR A 92 -4.48 -9.03 -2.48
N SER A 93 -3.46 -9.65 -3.10
CA SER A 93 -2.22 -9.98 -2.39
C SER A 93 -1.39 -8.73 -2.03
N LEU A 94 -0.26 -8.92 -1.36
CA LEU A 94 0.68 -7.86 -0.99
C LEU A 94 2.10 -8.41 -0.72
N GLY A 95 3.10 -7.53 -0.74
CA GLY A 95 4.48 -7.87 -0.37
C GLY A 95 5.28 -8.64 -1.42
N GLY A 96 4.69 -8.81 -2.61
CA GLY A 96 5.39 -9.26 -3.82
C GLY A 96 6.35 -8.19 -4.34
N VAL A 97 7.05 -8.50 -5.44
CA VAL A 97 7.99 -7.55 -6.06
C VAL A 97 7.27 -6.57 -6.98
N GLU A 98 6.13 -6.99 -7.49
CA GLU A 98 5.17 -6.22 -8.26
C GLU A 98 4.41 -5.22 -7.40
N SER A 99 3.98 -4.12 -8.03
CA SER A 99 3.10 -3.16 -7.36
C SER A 99 1.64 -3.56 -7.54
N LEU A 100 0.87 -3.61 -6.45
CA LEU A 100 -0.53 -4.02 -6.44
C LEU A 100 -1.43 -2.88 -5.97
N ILE A 101 -2.62 -2.78 -6.56
CA ILE A 101 -3.64 -1.78 -6.25
C ILE A 101 -5.01 -2.43 -6.10
N GLU A 102 -5.80 -1.99 -5.13
CA GLU A 102 -7.18 -2.41 -5.01
C GLU A 102 -8.07 -1.37 -4.32
N HIS A 103 -9.36 -1.40 -4.67
CA HIS A 103 -10.40 -0.63 -3.99
C HIS A 103 -10.98 -1.47 -2.84
N ARG A 104 -10.76 -1.03 -1.59
CA ARG A 104 -10.98 -1.89 -0.41
C ARG A 104 -12.44 -2.28 -0.19
N ALA A 105 -13.36 -1.32 -0.28
CA ALA A 105 -14.78 -1.60 -0.07
C ALA A 105 -15.32 -2.64 -1.07
N SER A 106 -14.89 -2.62 -2.33
CA SER A 106 -15.31 -3.61 -3.33
C SER A 106 -14.73 -5.02 -3.08
N ILE A 107 -13.53 -5.12 -2.51
CA ILE A 107 -12.88 -6.40 -2.22
C ILE A 107 -13.44 -7.04 -0.94
N GLU A 108 -13.75 -6.22 0.06
CA GLU A 108 -14.35 -6.70 1.33
C GLU A 108 -15.81 -7.12 1.17
N GLY A 109 -16.56 -6.47 0.28
CA GLY A 109 -17.94 -6.84 -0.03
C GLY A 109 -18.96 -6.37 1.01
N PRO A 110 -20.13 -7.04 1.11
CA PRO A 110 -21.21 -6.62 2.00
C PRO A 110 -20.78 -6.52 3.45
N GLY A 111 -21.13 -5.41 4.11
CA GLY A 111 -20.76 -5.15 5.52
C GLY A 111 -19.36 -4.53 5.71
N THR A 112 -18.67 -4.15 4.62
CA THR A 112 -17.44 -3.38 4.71
C THR A 112 -17.62 -2.10 5.53
N THR A 113 -16.61 -1.81 6.35
CA THR A 113 -16.48 -0.54 7.08
C THR A 113 -15.40 0.36 6.47
N SER A 114 -14.77 -0.10 5.38
CA SER A 114 -13.79 0.69 4.64
C SER A 114 -14.49 1.88 3.97
N PRO A 115 -13.92 3.08 4.02
CA PRO A 115 -14.43 4.22 3.26
C PRO A 115 -14.56 3.88 1.77
N GLU A 116 -15.64 4.33 1.15
CA GLU A 116 -15.90 4.11 -0.29
C GLU A 116 -14.84 4.74 -1.20
N GLY A 117 -14.03 5.69 -0.70
CA GLY A 117 -12.91 6.25 -1.46
C GLY A 117 -11.58 5.51 -1.29
N LEU A 118 -11.52 4.46 -0.44
CA LEU A 118 -10.26 3.90 0.04
C LEU A 118 -9.61 2.96 -0.97
N ILE A 119 -8.41 3.33 -1.42
CA ILE A 119 -7.53 2.51 -2.23
C ILE A 119 -6.36 2.02 -1.38
N ARG A 120 -6.05 0.72 -1.42
CA ARG A 120 -4.84 0.14 -0.83
C ARG A 120 -3.80 -0.11 -1.91
N LEU A 121 -2.56 0.25 -1.62
CA LEU A 121 -1.40 -0.03 -2.45
C LEU A 121 -0.43 -0.97 -1.72
N SER A 122 0.03 -1.99 -2.43
CA SER A 122 1.26 -2.68 -2.10
C SER A 122 2.34 -2.20 -3.06
N ILE A 123 3.30 -1.44 -2.54
CA ILE A 123 4.33 -0.81 -3.36
C ILE A 123 5.43 -1.82 -3.63
N GLY A 124 5.72 -2.09 -4.91
CA GLY A 124 6.75 -3.02 -5.36
C GLY A 124 8.19 -2.49 -5.22
N LEU A 125 9.12 -3.16 -5.92
CA LEU A 125 10.54 -2.78 -6.00
C LEU A 125 10.82 -1.68 -7.03
#